data_AF-F8GWE4-F1
#
_entry.id   AF-F8GWE4-F1
#
_cell.length_a   1.000
_cell.length_b   1.000
_cell.length_c   1.000
_cell.angle_alpha   90.00
_cell.angle_beta   90.00
_cell.angle_gamma   90.00
#
_symmetry.space_group_name_H-M   'P 1'
#
loop_
_entity.id
_entity.type
_entity.pdbx_description
1 polymer ?
#
loop_
_entity_poly.entity_id
_entity_poly.type
_entity_poly.pdbx_seq_one_letter_code
_entity_poly.pdbx_strand_id
1 'polypeptide(L)'
;MLEQRVVLAVEVRRFKCTNAGCPRCTFAENIHALAGRHQRRTRSQARALHALGHALGGEAAARLANALGMRTSADTVLRELRRAPGRKRKPRPRVVGIDDWAIARGHQYGTIIVNLERREPIEVFAGRGTTAVTAWVRARSSIEIVARDGAGAYSEAVDIALPAARQASDRWHLLCNLRDNVERLLCRLGPQLRQAAQQVEVRGVTLGRQRELSRNSLWSWQRLSDQRRASRLELYERVMALHAQGGTMKGIGQELSIDHRTVRNFITAGAFPERAPRARGPTPLDAHLRPGACSDGSSDGGSSPSRNLRAPTTSASCRRFARTNPWWAKFAASRGSFSDSCTGEVRGSSIDG
;
A
#
# COMPACT_ATOMS: atom_id res chain seq x y z
N MET A 1 2.06 -32.36 -19.57
CA MET A 1 0.68 -32.24 -20.07
C MET A 1 -0.28 -32.33 -18.89
N LEU A 2 -0.95 -31.23 -18.53
CA LEU A 2 -2.07 -31.21 -17.56
C LEU A 2 -3.41 -30.96 -18.28
N GLU A 3 -3.48 -31.30 -19.57
CA GLU A 3 -4.54 -30.87 -20.49
C GLU A 3 -5.79 -31.76 -20.43
N GLN A 4 -5.72 -32.90 -19.75
CA GLN A 4 -6.86 -33.82 -19.66
C GLN A 4 -7.75 -33.50 -18.47
N ARG A 5 -9.03 -33.25 -18.76
CA ARG A 5 -10.08 -33.08 -17.75
C ARG A 5 -10.26 -34.40 -16.99
N VAL A 6 -9.86 -34.43 -15.72
CA VAL A 6 -10.18 -35.53 -14.81
C VAL A 6 -11.54 -35.26 -14.14
N VAL A 7 -12.48 -36.20 -14.30
CA VAL A 7 -13.76 -36.20 -13.58
C VAL A 7 -13.76 -37.37 -12.62
N LEU A 8 -13.88 -37.08 -11.34
CA LEU A 8 -14.07 -38.11 -10.31
C LEU A 8 -15.58 -38.33 -10.13
N ALA A 9 -16.08 -39.46 -10.61
CA ALA A 9 -17.41 -39.95 -10.27
C ALA A 9 -17.33 -40.63 -8.90
N VAL A 10 -18.09 -40.11 -7.93
CA VAL A 10 -18.10 -40.64 -6.56
C VAL A 10 -19.51 -41.14 -6.27
N GLU A 11 -19.63 -42.44 -6.09
CA GLU A 11 -20.85 -43.06 -5.57
C GLU A 11 -20.83 -42.99 -4.05
N VAL A 12 -21.94 -42.56 -3.44
CA VAL A 12 -22.06 -42.36 -2.00
C VAL A 12 -23.35 -43.01 -1.54
N ARG A 13 -23.28 -43.89 -0.54
CA ARG A 13 -24.47 -44.55 -0.01
C ARG A 13 -25.34 -43.55 0.75
N ARG A 14 -26.66 -43.61 0.55
CA ARG A 14 -27.64 -42.85 1.33
C ARG A 14 -28.37 -43.80 2.27
N PHE A 15 -28.39 -43.47 3.54
CA PHE A 15 -29.01 -44.24 4.61
C PHE A 15 -30.26 -43.53 5.13
N LYS A 16 -31.24 -44.31 5.56
CA LYS A 16 -32.43 -43.86 6.30
C LYS A 16 -32.32 -44.37 7.73
N CYS A 17 -32.48 -43.50 8.72
CA CYS A 17 -32.53 -43.93 10.12
C CYS A 17 -33.91 -44.55 10.39
N THR A 18 -33.94 -45.74 11.00
CA THR A 18 -35.18 -46.45 11.37
C THR A 18 -35.70 -46.05 12.74
N ASN A 19 -34.92 -45.33 13.55
CA ASN A 19 -35.35 -44.86 14.86
C ASN A 19 -36.30 -43.65 14.73
N ALA A 20 -37.55 -43.81 15.19
CA ALA A 20 -38.59 -42.79 15.14
C ALA A 20 -38.24 -41.52 15.96
N GLY A 21 -37.40 -41.62 16.98
CA GLY A 21 -36.94 -40.49 17.78
C GLY A 21 -35.72 -39.75 17.22
N CYS A 22 -35.16 -40.18 16.08
CA CYS A 22 -33.96 -39.57 15.52
C CYS A 22 -34.30 -38.33 14.67
N PRO A 23 -33.76 -37.14 14.97
CA PRO A 23 -34.01 -35.93 14.18
C PRO A 23 -33.36 -35.97 12.78
N ARG A 24 -32.49 -36.94 12.51
CA ARG A 24 -31.84 -37.16 11.19
C ARG A 24 -32.45 -38.37 10.49
N CYS A 25 -33.51 -38.13 9.72
CA CYS A 25 -34.21 -39.19 8.99
C CYS A 25 -33.40 -39.79 7.82
N THR A 26 -32.55 -38.99 7.15
CA THR A 26 -31.63 -39.49 6.11
C THR A 26 -30.25 -38.86 6.24
N PHE A 27 -29.22 -39.64 5.95
CA PHE A 27 -27.82 -39.20 5.92
C PHE A 27 -27.06 -39.94 4.81
N ALA A 28 -25.91 -39.41 4.41
CA ALA A 28 -25.07 -40.03 3.39
C ALA A 28 -23.77 -40.54 4.02
N GLU A 29 -23.14 -41.50 3.37
CA GLU A 29 -21.80 -41.94 3.68
C GLU A 29 -20.84 -40.74 3.75
N ASN A 30 -19.95 -40.80 4.73
CA ASN A 30 -19.07 -39.70 5.05
C ASN A 30 -17.86 -39.66 4.10
N ILE A 31 -17.97 -38.85 3.05
CA ILE A 31 -16.84 -38.56 2.15
C ILE A 31 -16.04 -37.32 2.56
N HIS A 32 -16.11 -36.89 3.84
CA HIS A 32 -15.47 -35.65 4.27
C HIS A 32 -13.96 -35.64 4.07
N ALA A 33 -13.27 -36.78 4.07
CA ALA A 33 -11.86 -36.84 3.73
C ALA A 33 -11.60 -36.34 2.29
N LEU A 34 -12.51 -36.64 1.35
CA LEU A 34 -12.41 -36.28 -0.06
C LEU A 34 -12.97 -34.88 -0.34
N ALA A 35 -14.21 -34.58 0.07
CA ALA A 35 -14.91 -33.34 -0.26
C ALA A 35 -15.80 -32.83 0.90
N GLY A 36 -16.00 -31.51 0.96
CA GLY A 36 -16.96 -30.92 1.91
C GLY A 36 -18.41 -31.17 1.52
N ARG A 37 -19.35 -30.97 2.45
CA ARG A 37 -20.79 -31.06 2.14
C ARG A 37 -21.16 -30.11 1.00
N HIS A 38 -21.90 -30.61 0.01
CA HIS A 38 -22.29 -29.87 -1.21
C HIS A 38 -21.12 -29.32 -2.06
N GLN A 39 -19.87 -29.72 -1.80
CA GLN A 39 -18.74 -29.29 -2.63
C GLN A 39 -18.62 -30.17 -3.87
N ARG A 40 -18.42 -29.53 -5.03
CA ARG A 40 -18.12 -30.20 -6.31
C ARG A 40 -16.62 -30.30 -6.60
N ARG A 41 -15.79 -30.21 -5.56
CA ARG A 41 -14.33 -30.23 -5.65
C ARG A 41 -13.72 -30.97 -4.47
N THR A 42 -12.60 -31.62 -4.71
CA THR A 42 -11.86 -32.29 -3.65
C THR A 42 -11.21 -31.26 -2.71
N ARG A 43 -10.92 -31.67 -1.48
CA ARG A 43 -10.17 -30.85 -0.52
C ARG A 43 -8.76 -30.52 -1.00
N SER A 44 -8.11 -31.42 -1.75
CA SER A 44 -6.79 -31.15 -2.35
C SER A 44 -6.89 -30.04 -3.38
N GLN A 45 -7.87 -30.09 -4.28
CA GLN A 45 -8.09 -29.03 -5.27
C GLN A 45 -8.45 -27.70 -4.60
N ALA A 46 -9.33 -27.70 -3.58
CA ALA A 46 -9.66 -26.49 -2.82
C ALA A 46 -8.42 -25.87 -2.14
N ARG A 47 -7.53 -26.70 -1.57
CA ARG A 47 -6.25 -26.23 -0.99
C ARG A 47 -5.32 -25.65 -2.06
N ALA A 48 -5.24 -26.26 -3.24
CA ALA A 48 -4.44 -25.74 -4.35
C ALA A 48 -4.96 -24.38 -4.82
N LEU A 49 -6.28 -24.24 -5.03
CA LEU A 49 -6.91 -22.97 -5.39
C LEU A 49 -6.70 -21.90 -4.31
N HIS A 50 -6.77 -22.28 -3.03
CA HIS A 50 -6.47 -21.36 -1.94
C HIS A 50 -5.01 -20.88 -1.99
N ALA A 51 -4.04 -21.77 -2.20
CA ALA A 51 -2.63 -21.40 -2.31
C ALA A 51 -2.36 -20.48 -3.52
N LEU A 52 -2.93 -20.81 -4.67
CA LEU A 52 -2.84 -19.99 -5.89
C LEU A 52 -3.46 -18.60 -5.66
N GLY A 53 -4.68 -18.56 -5.13
CA GLY A 53 -5.37 -17.31 -4.82
C GLY A 53 -4.60 -16.47 -3.81
N HIS A 54 -3.97 -17.10 -2.83
CA HIS A 54 -3.24 -16.39 -1.79
C HIS A 54 -2.00 -15.72 -2.38
N ALA A 55 -1.30 -16.40 -3.29
CA ALA A 55 -0.09 -15.89 -3.94
C ALA A 55 -0.35 -14.87 -5.07
N LEU A 56 -1.43 -15.06 -5.84
CA LEU A 56 -1.65 -14.37 -7.11
C LEU A 56 -2.89 -13.45 -7.14
N GLY A 57 -3.78 -13.55 -6.16
CA GLY A 57 -5.10 -12.88 -6.21
C GLY A 57 -6.09 -13.63 -7.11
N GLY A 58 -7.25 -13.03 -7.41
CA GLY A 58 -8.34 -13.71 -8.14
C GLY A 58 -8.00 -14.06 -9.59
N GLU A 59 -7.80 -13.05 -10.43
CA GLU A 59 -7.65 -13.21 -11.89
C GLU A 59 -6.42 -14.02 -12.30
N ALA A 60 -5.25 -13.68 -11.76
CA ALA A 60 -4.02 -14.39 -12.10
C ALA A 60 -4.01 -15.83 -11.59
N ALA A 61 -4.59 -16.09 -10.42
CA ALA A 61 -4.77 -17.46 -9.93
C ALA A 61 -5.73 -18.27 -10.80
N ALA A 62 -6.84 -17.67 -11.25
CA ALA A 62 -7.79 -18.36 -12.12
C ALA A 62 -7.15 -18.74 -13.46
N ARG A 63 -6.41 -17.83 -14.09
CA ARG A 63 -5.66 -18.13 -15.33
C ARG A 63 -4.67 -19.28 -15.14
N LEU A 64 -3.86 -19.24 -14.07
CA LEU A 64 -2.90 -20.30 -13.80
C LEU A 64 -3.59 -21.62 -13.44
N ALA A 65 -4.65 -21.58 -12.62
CA ALA A 65 -5.42 -22.77 -12.27
C ALA A 65 -6.01 -23.45 -13.52
N ASN A 66 -6.59 -22.67 -14.44
CA ASN A 66 -7.12 -23.18 -15.70
C ASN A 66 -6.02 -23.79 -16.58
N ALA A 67 -4.84 -23.16 -16.67
CA ALA A 67 -3.69 -23.72 -17.39
C ALA A 67 -3.16 -25.03 -16.76
N LEU A 68 -3.39 -25.23 -15.45
CA LEU A 68 -3.07 -26.46 -14.72
C LEU A 68 -4.22 -27.48 -14.71
N GLY A 69 -5.28 -27.27 -15.51
CA GLY A 69 -6.42 -28.18 -15.61
C GLY A 69 -7.46 -28.06 -14.48
N MET A 70 -7.31 -27.08 -13.57
CA MET A 70 -8.24 -26.81 -12.48
C MET A 70 -9.25 -25.72 -12.89
N ARG A 71 -10.33 -26.11 -13.58
CA ARG A 71 -11.37 -25.17 -14.01
C ARG A 71 -11.92 -24.33 -12.85
N THR A 72 -11.75 -23.01 -12.94
CA THR A 72 -12.20 -22.06 -11.92
C THR A 72 -12.35 -20.64 -12.48
N SER A 73 -13.06 -19.81 -11.73
CA SER A 73 -13.17 -18.36 -11.97
C SER A 73 -12.45 -17.56 -10.90
N ALA A 74 -12.12 -16.30 -11.19
CA ALA A 74 -11.54 -15.39 -10.20
C ALA A 74 -12.43 -15.28 -8.95
N ASP A 75 -13.74 -15.18 -9.12
CA ASP A 75 -14.71 -15.15 -8.02
C ASP A 75 -14.71 -16.42 -7.17
N THR A 76 -14.52 -17.58 -7.81
CA THR A 76 -14.41 -18.85 -7.10
C THR A 76 -13.15 -18.90 -6.26
N VAL A 77 -12.01 -18.47 -6.82
CA VAL A 77 -10.75 -18.36 -6.08
C VAL A 77 -10.90 -17.42 -4.88
N LEU A 78 -11.49 -16.23 -5.10
CA LEU A 78 -11.75 -15.27 -4.02
C LEU A 78 -12.72 -15.81 -2.97
N ARG A 79 -13.68 -16.64 -3.37
CA ARG A 79 -14.59 -17.33 -2.43
C ARG A 79 -13.85 -18.38 -1.60
N GLU A 80 -12.95 -19.15 -2.20
CA GLU A 80 -12.11 -20.11 -1.45
C GLU A 80 -11.18 -19.41 -0.46
N LEU A 81 -10.58 -18.29 -0.84
CA LEU A 81 -9.78 -17.48 0.07
C LEU A 81 -10.58 -16.94 1.26
N ARG A 82 -11.84 -16.56 1.03
CA ARG A 82 -12.75 -16.09 2.09
C ARG A 82 -13.23 -17.21 3.02
N ARG A 83 -13.21 -18.46 2.55
CA ARG A 83 -13.58 -19.66 3.34
C ARG A 83 -12.46 -20.12 4.28
N ALA A 84 -11.26 -19.58 4.15
CA ALA A 84 -10.16 -19.92 5.06
C ALA A 84 -10.59 -19.66 6.51
N PRO A 85 -10.29 -20.58 7.44
CA PRO A 85 -10.64 -20.40 8.84
C PRO A 85 -10.11 -19.06 9.35
N GLY A 86 -10.93 -18.37 10.15
CA GLY A 86 -10.62 -17.06 10.70
C GLY A 86 -9.21 -17.02 11.30
N ARG A 87 -8.54 -15.87 11.15
CA ARG A 87 -7.19 -15.67 11.70
C ARG A 87 -7.19 -16.04 13.18
N LYS A 88 -6.30 -16.95 13.58
CA LYS A 88 -6.07 -17.27 15.01
C LYS A 88 -5.89 -15.96 15.78
N ARG A 89 -6.54 -15.84 16.95
CA ARG A 89 -6.43 -14.65 17.80
C ARG A 89 -4.96 -14.48 18.19
N LYS A 90 -4.35 -13.37 17.79
CA LYS A 90 -2.95 -13.07 18.07
C LYS A 90 -2.85 -12.26 19.36
N PRO A 91 -1.69 -12.33 20.07
CA PRO A 91 -1.40 -11.42 21.17
C PRO A 91 -1.57 -9.95 20.74
N ARG A 92 -1.96 -9.10 21.69
CA ARG A 92 -2.13 -7.67 21.43
C ARG A 92 -0.75 -7.04 21.16
N PRO A 93 -0.61 -6.15 20.15
CA PRO A 93 0.67 -5.54 19.81
C PRO A 93 1.10 -4.51 20.85
N ARG A 94 2.42 -4.37 21.06
CA ARG A 94 3.03 -3.26 21.82
C ARG A 94 3.52 -2.14 20.90
N VAL A 95 4.05 -2.52 19.73
CA VAL A 95 4.54 -1.56 18.73
C VAL A 95 3.73 -1.67 17.44
N VAL A 96 3.09 -0.57 17.04
CA VAL A 96 2.27 -0.51 15.83
C VAL A 96 2.76 0.55 14.85
N GLY A 97 2.54 0.29 13.56
CA GLY A 97 2.74 1.21 12.46
C GLY A 97 1.41 1.66 11.90
N ILE A 98 1.25 2.95 11.61
CA ILE A 98 0.09 3.54 10.95
C ILE A 98 0.56 4.22 9.66
N ASP A 99 -0.06 3.88 8.54
CA ASP A 99 0.32 4.42 7.23
C ASP A 99 -0.89 4.48 6.29
N ASP A 100 -0.75 5.25 5.21
CA ASP A 100 -1.70 5.29 4.10
C ASP A 100 -1.60 4.01 3.25
N TRP A 101 -2.75 3.41 2.97
CA TRP A 101 -2.87 2.27 2.06
C TRP A 101 -3.56 2.68 0.76
N ALA A 102 -2.84 2.61 -0.35
CA ALA A 102 -3.43 2.84 -1.67
C ALA A 102 -4.25 1.61 -2.11
N ILE A 103 -5.58 1.76 -2.17
CA ILE A 103 -6.51 0.71 -2.63
C ILE A 103 -6.53 0.71 -4.17
N ALA A 104 -6.68 1.90 -4.74
CA ALA A 104 -6.50 2.17 -6.15
C ALA A 104 -5.53 3.35 -6.25
N ARG A 105 -4.33 3.10 -6.79
CA ARG A 105 -3.24 4.09 -6.85
C ARG A 105 -3.78 5.42 -7.40
N GLY A 106 -3.62 6.49 -6.62
CA GLY A 106 -4.01 7.85 -7.03
C GLY A 106 -5.49 8.21 -6.81
N HIS A 107 -6.38 7.25 -6.53
CA HIS A 107 -7.82 7.50 -6.43
C HIS A 107 -8.39 7.29 -5.03
N GLN A 108 -8.05 6.17 -4.40
CA GLN A 108 -8.66 5.77 -3.14
C GLN A 108 -7.58 5.32 -2.16
N TYR A 109 -7.56 5.99 -1.01
CA TYR A 109 -6.68 5.69 0.11
C TYR A 109 -7.48 5.17 1.29
N GLY A 110 -6.91 4.19 1.96
CA GLY A 110 -7.30 3.71 3.28
C GLY A 110 -6.17 3.95 4.28
N THR A 111 -6.35 3.50 5.51
CA THR A 111 -5.31 3.46 6.54
C THR A 111 -4.98 2.01 6.85
N ILE A 112 -3.71 1.65 6.95
CA ILE A 112 -3.26 0.32 7.36
C ILE A 112 -2.59 0.38 8.73
N ILE A 113 -2.93 -0.58 9.59
CA ILE A 113 -2.29 -0.77 10.89
C ILE A 113 -1.45 -2.03 10.85
N VAL A 114 -0.18 -1.93 11.23
CA VAL A 114 0.81 -3.01 11.16
C VAL A 114 1.39 -3.27 12.54
N ASN A 115 1.48 -4.53 12.95
CA ASN A 115 2.32 -4.91 14.08
C ASN A 115 3.79 -4.84 13.62
N LEU A 116 4.59 -3.95 14.21
CA LEU A 116 5.98 -3.75 13.78
C LEU A 116 6.92 -4.82 14.33
N GLU A 117 6.63 -5.39 15.49
CA GLU A 117 7.41 -6.48 16.08
C GLU A 117 7.34 -7.73 15.21
N ARG A 118 6.13 -8.05 14.73
CA ARG A 118 5.83 -9.24 13.93
C ARG A 118 5.84 -8.99 12.43
N ARG A 119 5.96 -7.73 12.00
CA ARG A 119 5.94 -7.31 10.60
C ARG A 119 4.72 -7.84 9.85
N GLU A 120 3.55 -7.65 10.45
CA GLU A 120 2.30 -8.17 9.89
C GLU A 120 1.17 -7.13 9.99
N PRO A 121 0.34 -7.00 8.95
CA PRO A 121 -0.83 -6.15 9.02
C PRO A 121 -1.91 -6.73 9.93
N ILE A 122 -2.43 -5.85 10.78
CA ILE A 122 -3.47 -6.13 11.75
C ILE A 122 -4.84 -5.76 11.18
N GLU A 123 -4.97 -4.54 10.65
CA GLU A 123 -6.25 -3.96 10.24
C GLU A 123 -6.06 -2.99 9.06
N VAL A 124 -7.10 -2.84 8.24
CA VAL A 124 -7.16 -1.86 7.15
C VAL A 124 -8.52 -1.16 7.19
N PHE A 125 -8.50 0.18 7.21
CA PHE A 125 -9.69 1.02 7.19
C PHE A 125 -9.86 1.67 5.82
N ALA A 126 -11.12 1.96 5.47
CA ALA A 126 -11.42 2.83 4.34
C ALA A 126 -11.24 4.29 4.73
N GLY A 127 -10.70 5.10 3.80
CA GLY A 127 -10.43 6.52 4.04
C GLY A 127 -9.21 6.77 4.92
N ARG A 128 -8.93 8.06 5.13
CA ARG A 128 -7.83 8.58 5.97
C ARG A 128 -8.34 9.29 7.22
N GLY A 129 -9.59 9.00 7.59
CA GLY A 129 -10.27 9.66 8.70
C GLY A 129 -9.67 9.26 10.03
N THR A 130 -9.50 10.24 10.91
CA THR A 130 -8.98 10.06 12.27
C THR A 130 -9.90 9.18 13.12
N THR A 131 -11.22 9.27 12.93
CA THR A 131 -12.24 8.61 13.75
C THR A 131 -12.07 7.09 13.87
N ALA A 132 -11.88 6.39 12.75
CA ALA A 132 -11.72 4.94 12.74
C ALA A 132 -10.42 4.50 13.42
N VAL A 133 -9.34 5.25 13.20
CA VAL A 133 -8.04 5.01 13.83
C VAL A 133 -8.13 5.27 15.34
N THR A 134 -8.68 6.40 15.76
CA THR A 134 -8.89 6.75 17.17
C THR A 134 -9.68 5.67 17.90
N ALA A 135 -10.81 5.22 17.34
CA ALA A 135 -11.62 4.16 17.94
C ALA A 135 -10.84 2.84 18.06
N TRP A 136 -10.06 2.47 17.03
CA TRP A 136 -9.27 1.24 17.04
C TRP A 136 -8.12 1.29 18.06
N VAL A 137 -7.44 2.43 18.14
CA VAL A 137 -6.31 2.66 19.04
C VAL A 137 -6.79 2.68 20.49
N ARG A 138 -7.90 3.38 20.78
CA ARG A 138 -8.51 3.47 22.12
C ARG A 138 -8.90 2.11 22.70
N ALA A 139 -9.34 1.17 21.86
CA ALA A 139 -9.67 -0.18 22.30
C ALA A 139 -8.46 -1.04 22.72
N ARG A 140 -7.22 -0.51 22.62
CA ARG A 140 -5.98 -1.29 22.75
C ARG A 140 -4.94 -0.56 23.61
N SER A 141 -5.12 -0.65 24.93
CA SER A 141 -4.18 -0.11 25.93
C SER A 141 -2.80 -0.77 25.95
N SER A 142 -2.59 -1.90 25.26
CA SER A 142 -1.28 -2.57 25.21
C SER A 142 -0.26 -1.87 24.32
N ILE A 143 -0.69 -0.88 23.53
CA ILE A 143 0.18 -0.18 22.57
C ILE A 143 1.02 0.84 23.33
N GLU A 144 2.34 0.68 23.25
CA GLU A 144 3.32 1.55 23.90
C GLU A 144 3.99 2.50 22.89
N ILE A 145 4.12 2.07 21.63
CA ILE A 145 4.81 2.83 20.59
C ILE A 145 3.99 2.81 19.30
N VAL A 146 3.79 4.00 18.72
CA VAL A 146 3.15 4.18 17.43
C VAL A 146 4.14 4.82 16.47
N ALA A 147 4.59 4.05 15.46
CA ALA A 147 5.30 4.63 14.32
C ALA A 147 4.27 5.08 13.28
N ARG A 148 4.35 6.33 12.83
CA ARG A 148 3.38 6.87 11.87
C ARG A 148 4.06 7.70 10.78
N ASP A 149 3.37 7.90 9.66
CA ASP A 149 3.82 8.81 8.62
C ASP A 149 3.83 10.27 9.08
N GLY A 150 4.16 11.22 8.21
CA GLY A 150 4.19 12.65 8.58
C GLY A 150 2.83 13.31 8.80
N ALA A 151 1.69 12.60 8.66
CA ALA A 151 0.37 13.22 8.65
C ALA A 151 -0.12 13.60 10.05
N GLY A 152 -0.53 14.86 10.21
CA GLY A 152 -1.04 15.38 11.49
C GLY A 152 -2.31 14.68 11.99
N ALA A 153 -3.13 14.18 11.06
CA ALA A 153 -4.34 13.43 11.38
C ALA A 153 -4.06 12.19 12.25
N TYR A 154 -2.99 11.44 11.95
CA TYR A 154 -2.66 10.24 12.74
C TYR A 154 -2.05 10.60 14.10
N SER A 155 -1.25 11.67 14.18
CA SER A 155 -0.72 12.10 15.48
C SER A 155 -1.85 12.54 16.41
N GLU A 156 -2.77 13.35 15.91
CA GLU A 156 -3.95 13.80 16.68
C GLU A 156 -4.80 12.61 17.15
N ALA A 157 -5.04 11.64 16.28
CA ALA A 157 -5.78 10.42 16.63
C ALA A 157 -5.10 9.64 17.76
N VAL A 158 -3.77 9.55 17.76
CA VAL A 158 -3.00 8.86 18.80
C VAL A 158 -3.00 9.66 20.10
N ASP A 159 -2.80 10.98 20.05
CA ASP A 159 -2.81 11.83 21.24
C ASP A 159 -4.17 11.77 21.97
N ILE A 160 -5.28 11.75 21.22
CA ILE A 160 -6.64 11.63 21.76
C ILE A 160 -6.92 10.22 22.31
N ALA A 161 -6.38 9.16 21.68
CA ALA A 161 -6.73 7.78 22.00
C ALA A 161 -5.82 7.13 23.04
N LEU A 162 -4.52 7.44 23.01
CA LEU A 162 -3.46 6.86 23.83
C LEU A 162 -2.36 7.90 24.11
N PRO A 163 -2.63 8.90 24.97
CA PRO A 163 -1.67 9.96 25.27
C PRO A 163 -0.36 9.46 25.91
N ALA A 164 -0.39 8.28 26.56
CA ALA A 164 0.80 7.65 27.13
C ALA A 164 1.67 6.94 26.08
N ALA A 165 1.18 6.71 24.87
CA ALA A 165 1.94 6.01 23.84
C ALA A 165 2.99 6.93 23.21
N ARG A 166 4.22 6.42 23.07
CA ARG A 166 5.30 7.15 22.41
C ARG A 166 5.08 7.16 20.91
N GLN A 167 4.96 8.35 20.34
CA GLN A 167 4.92 8.53 18.90
C GLN A 167 6.33 8.59 18.31
N ALA A 168 6.54 7.87 17.22
CA ALA A 168 7.77 7.89 16.44
C ALA A 168 7.45 8.18 14.97
N SER A 169 8.28 9.01 14.33
CA SER A 169 8.19 9.20 12.89
C SER A 169 8.68 7.95 12.17
N ASP A 170 7.95 7.51 11.15
CA ASP A 170 8.35 6.40 10.30
C ASP A 170 9.69 6.71 9.58
N ARG A 171 10.62 5.77 9.69
CA ARG A 171 11.99 5.93 9.17
C ARG A 171 12.03 6.11 7.66
N TRP A 172 11.16 5.42 6.92
CA TRP A 172 11.16 5.51 5.46
C TRP A 172 10.77 6.93 5.03
N HIS A 173 9.73 7.49 5.65
CA HIS A 173 9.32 8.87 5.39
C HIS A 173 10.42 9.88 5.74
N LEU A 174 11.10 9.72 6.88
CA LEU A 174 12.22 10.59 7.25
C LEU A 174 13.36 10.55 6.21
N LEU A 175 13.80 9.36 5.82
CA LEU A 175 14.90 9.19 4.87
C LEU A 175 14.52 9.63 3.46
N CYS A 176 13.30 9.36 3.00
CA CYS A 176 12.81 9.84 1.72
C CYS A 176 12.72 11.36 1.70
N ASN A 177 12.17 11.97 2.75
CA ASN A 177 12.09 13.43 2.84
C ASN A 177 13.49 14.05 2.87
N LEU A 178 14.43 13.49 3.63
CA LEU A 178 15.81 13.99 3.67
C LEU A 178 16.45 13.91 2.28
N ARG A 179 16.41 12.74 1.64
CA ARG A 179 16.95 12.54 0.30
C ARG A 179 16.34 13.54 -0.68
N ASP A 180 15.02 13.63 -0.75
CA ASP A 180 14.32 14.51 -1.70
C ASP A 180 14.67 15.99 -1.46
N ASN A 181 14.87 16.41 -0.22
CA ASN A 181 15.28 17.78 0.09
C ASN A 181 16.75 18.05 -0.25
N VAL A 182 17.65 17.11 0.03
CA VAL A 182 19.07 17.21 -0.35
C VAL A 182 19.21 17.23 -1.87
N GLU A 183 18.50 16.35 -2.59
CA GLU A 183 18.49 16.32 -4.05
C GLU A 183 18.02 17.66 -4.63
N ARG A 184 16.93 18.23 -4.12
CA ARG A 184 16.46 19.57 -4.52
C ARG A 184 17.46 20.67 -4.22
N LEU A 185 18.13 20.61 -3.06
CA LEU A 185 19.16 21.58 -2.70
C LEU A 185 20.34 21.51 -3.67
N LEU A 186 20.85 20.30 -3.93
CA LEU A 186 21.95 20.08 -4.86
C LEU A 186 21.59 20.51 -6.29
N CYS A 187 20.37 20.22 -6.76
CA CYS A 187 19.89 20.72 -8.05
C CYS A 187 19.89 22.26 -8.10
N ARG A 188 19.46 22.93 -7.02
CA ARG A 188 19.46 24.40 -6.94
C ARG A 188 20.87 24.98 -6.93
N LEU A 189 21.77 24.38 -6.15
CA LEU A 189 23.17 24.81 -6.04
C LEU A 189 24.03 24.35 -7.23
N GLY A 190 23.48 23.54 -8.14
CA GLY A 190 24.22 22.92 -9.25
C GLY A 190 25.10 23.89 -10.06
N PRO A 191 24.60 25.07 -10.49
CA PRO A 191 25.42 26.06 -11.20
C PRO A 191 26.59 26.59 -10.36
N GLN A 192 26.34 26.92 -9.09
CA GLN A 192 27.34 27.43 -8.15
C GLN A 192 28.38 26.37 -7.79
N LEU A 193 27.94 25.12 -7.60
CA LEU A 193 28.82 23.97 -7.37
C LEU A 193 29.70 23.69 -8.59
N ARG A 194 29.20 23.85 -9.82
CA ARG A 194 30.00 23.72 -11.05
C ARG A 194 31.03 24.83 -11.17
N GLN A 195 30.64 26.08 -10.89
CA GLN A 195 31.55 27.22 -10.91
C GLN A 195 32.63 27.10 -9.84
N ALA A 196 32.28 26.71 -8.62
CA ALA A 196 33.23 26.45 -7.55
C ALA A 196 34.17 25.28 -7.87
N ALA A 197 33.66 24.20 -8.50
CA ALA A 197 34.48 23.06 -8.90
C ALA A 197 35.50 23.43 -9.99
N GLN A 198 35.19 24.37 -10.89
CA GLN A 198 36.14 24.89 -11.89
C GLN A 198 37.27 25.73 -11.26
N GLN A 199 37.06 26.26 -10.06
CA GLN A 199 38.03 27.09 -9.34
C GLN A 199 38.93 26.30 -8.38
N VAL A 200 38.63 25.02 -8.16
CA VAL A 200 39.45 24.14 -7.31
C VAL A 200 40.41 23.34 -8.20
N GLU A 201 41.71 23.63 -8.11
CA GLU A 201 42.73 22.69 -8.59
C GLU A 201 42.69 21.43 -7.73
N VAL A 202 42.24 20.32 -8.32
CA VAL A 202 42.25 19.02 -7.65
C VAL A 202 43.69 18.52 -7.60
N ARG A 203 44.43 18.87 -6.55
CA ARG A 203 45.67 18.16 -6.20
C ARG A 203 45.29 16.75 -5.77
N GLY A 204 45.87 15.77 -6.45
CA GLY A 204 45.48 14.36 -6.46
C GLY A 204 45.06 13.82 -5.09
N VAL A 205 43.75 13.74 -4.86
CA VAL A 205 43.19 12.98 -3.76
C VAL A 205 43.17 11.53 -4.20
N THR A 206 44.03 10.70 -3.58
CA THR A 206 43.90 9.25 -3.63
C THR A 206 42.62 8.85 -2.90
N LEU A 207 41.50 8.84 -3.63
CA LEU A 207 40.23 8.29 -3.14
C LEU A 207 40.44 6.81 -2.85
N GLY A 208 40.65 6.49 -1.57
CA GLY A 208 40.68 5.13 -1.07
C GLY A 208 39.48 4.36 -1.60
N ARG A 209 39.78 3.30 -2.36
CA ARG A 209 38.89 2.33 -3.00
C ARG A 209 37.41 2.71 -2.90
N GLN A 210 36.94 3.50 -3.86
CA GLN A 210 35.52 3.70 -4.09
C GLN A 210 34.87 2.33 -4.27
N ARG A 211 34.22 1.84 -3.22
CA ARG A 211 33.29 0.73 -3.31
C ARG A 211 32.22 1.24 -4.27
N GLU A 212 32.13 0.65 -5.46
CA GLU A 212 31.17 1.06 -6.49
C GLU A 212 29.76 1.03 -5.89
N LEU A 213 29.31 2.17 -5.39
CA LEU A 213 27.91 2.41 -5.14
C LEU A 213 27.28 2.32 -6.51
N SER A 214 26.51 1.25 -6.74
CA SER A 214 25.80 0.99 -7.99
C SER A 214 25.18 2.29 -8.50
N ARG A 215 25.83 2.86 -9.52
CA ARG A 215 25.46 4.13 -10.17
C ARG A 215 24.02 4.09 -10.72
N ASN A 216 23.42 2.91 -10.80
CA ASN A 216 22.07 2.68 -11.33
C ASN A 216 20.93 3.21 -10.43
N SER A 217 21.10 3.30 -9.11
CA SER A 217 19.99 3.66 -8.19
C SER A 217 19.74 5.17 -8.06
N LEU A 218 20.76 6.02 -8.23
CA LEU A 218 20.61 7.47 -8.12
C LEU A 218 19.98 8.05 -9.40
N TRP A 219 20.34 7.47 -10.55
CA TRP A 219 19.84 7.90 -11.85
C TRP A 219 18.37 7.53 -12.07
N SER A 220 17.83 6.49 -11.41
CA SER A 220 16.42 6.14 -11.56
C SER A 220 15.47 7.18 -10.96
N TRP A 221 15.85 7.82 -9.85
CA TRP A 221 15.00 8.82 -9.18
C TRP A 221 15.05 10.17 -9.90
N GLN A 222 16.24 10.59 -10.31
CA GLN A 222 16.41 11.78 -11.13
C GLN A 222 15.64 11.66 -12.44
N ARG A 223 15.76 10.52 -13.14
CA ARG A 223 14.94 10.21 -14.33
C ARG A 223 13.43 10.26 -14.05
N LEU A 224 12.95 9.70 -12.94
CA LEU A 224 11.53 9.75 -12.58
C LEU A 224 11.06 11.16 -12.21
N SER A 225 11.92 11.97 -11.60
CA SER A 225 11.64 13.37 -11.27
C SER A 225 11.57 14.22 -12.54
N ASP A 226 12.54 14.04 -13.43
CA ASP A 226 12.61 14.71 -14.73
C ASP A 226 11.43 14.32 -15.61
N GLN A 227 11.05 13.04 -15.66
CA GLN A 227 9.85 12.56 -16.35
C GLN A 227 8.58 13.20 -15.80
N ARG A 228 8.42 13.28 -14.47
CA ARG A 228 7.25 13.95 -13.85
C ARG A 228 7.20 15.44 -14.13
N ARG A 229 8.36 16.11 -14.21
CA ARG A 229 8.45 17.52 -14.59
C ARG A 229 8.07 17.69 -16.06
N ALA A 230 8.61 16.86 -16.95
CA ALA A 230 8.31 16.87 -18.38
C ALA A 230 6.81 16.66 -18.65
N SER A 231 6.19 15.63 -18.06
CA SER A 231 4.74 15.40 -18.21
C SER A 231 3.89 16.55 -17.68
N ARG A 232 4.35 17.26 -16.64
CA ARG A 232 3.64 18.44 -16.13
C ARG A 232 3.80 19.65 -17.05
N LEU A 233 4.96 19.82 -17.66
CA LEU A 233 5.21 20.89 -18.62
C LEU A 233 4.36 20.68 -19.87
N GLU A 234 4.32 19.46 -20.40
CA GLU A 234 3.45 19.09 -21.53
C GLU A 234 1.96 19.36 -21.21
N LEU A 235 1.52 18.99 -20.01
CA LEU A 235 0.15 19.29 -19.55
C LEU A 235 -0.12 20.80 -19.47
N TYR A 236 0.85 21.58 -18.98
CA TYR A 236 0.74 23.03 -18.92
C TYR A 236 0.65 23.65 -20.33
N GLU A 237 1.51 23.23 -21.25
CA GLU A 237 1.50 23.70 -22.65
C GLU A 237 0.15 23.39 -23.32
N ARG A 238 -0.39 22.19 -23.12
CA ARG A 238 -1.73 21.82 -23.63
C ARG A 238 -2.84 22.68 -23.04
N VAL A 239 -2.80 22.97 -21.74
CA VAL A 239 -3.76 23.88 -21.09
C VAL A 239 -3.68 25.29 -21.69
N MET A 240 -2.47 25.82 -21.87
CA MET A 240 -2.27 27.15 -22.43
C MET A 240 -2.71 27.24 -23.90
N ALA A 241 -2.45 26.20 -24.71
CA ALA A 241 -2.90 26.12 -26.09
C ALA A 241 -4.43 26.12 -26.22
N LEU A 242 -5.13 25.30 -25.42
CA LEU A 242 -6.60 25.26 -25.41
C LEU A 242 -7.22 26.56 -24.87
N HIS A 243 -6.56 27.20 -23.90
CA HIS A 243 -6.99 28.50 -23.40
C HIS A 243 -6.81 29.60 -24.46
N ALA A 244 -5.72 29.59 -25.22
CA ALA A 244 -5.48 30.53 -26.32
C ALA A 244 -6.51 30.39 -27.46
N GLN A 245 -7.09 29.19 -27.63
CA GLN A 245 -8.19 28.93 -28.58
C GLN A 245 -9.57 29.35 -28.04
N GLY A 246 -9.65 29.99 -26.86
CA GLY A 246 -10.90 30.47 -26.27
C GLY A 246 -11.66 29.42 -25.43
N GLY A 247 -11.03 28.30 -25.09
CA GLY A 247 -11.65 27.26 -24.26
C GLY A 247 -11.96 27.74 -22.84
N THR A 248 -13.14 27.40 -22.31
CA THR A 248 -13.49 27.71 -20.92
C THR A 248 -12.71 26.84 -19.94
N MET A 249 -12.34 27.36 -18.76
CA MET A 249 -11.56 26.62 -17.75
C MET A 249 -12.19 25.26 -17.37
N LYS A 250 -13.53 25.20 -17.33
CA LYS A 250 -14.28 23.96 -17.04
C LYS A 250 -14.21 22.98 -18.20
N GLY A 251 -14.32 23.46 -19.45
CA GLY A 251 -14.20 22.65 -20.65
C GLY A 251 -12.80 22.03 -20.80
N ILE A 252 -11.76 22.84 -20.59
CA ILE A 252 -10.36 22.37 -20.61
C ILE A 252 -10.11 21.29 -19.54
N GLY A 253 -10.69 21.46 -18.33
CA GLY A 253 -10.59 20.46 -17.27
C GLY A 253 -11.26 19.13 -17.63
N GLN A 254 -12.42 19.18 -18.30
CA GLN A 254 -13.11 17.98 -18.79
C GLN A 254 -12.33 17.29 -19.90
N GLU A 255 -11.85 18.04 -20.88
CA GLU A 255 -11.10 17.52 -22.03
C GLU A 255 -9.79 16.85 -21.62
N LEU A 256 -9.02 17.50 -20.73
CA LEU A 256 -7.73 16.97 -20.26
C LEU A 256 -7.87 16.04 -19.04
N SER A 257 -9.09 15.79 -18.55
CA SER A 257 -9.37 15.00 -17.34
C SER A 257 -8.58 15.48 -16.11
N ILE A 258 -8.51 16.80 -15.92
CA ILE A 258 -7.83 17.45 -14.79
C ILE A 258 -8.78 18.38 -14.04
N ASP A 259 -8.54 18.55 -12.74
CA ASP A 259 -9.39 19.42 -11.91
C ASP A 259 -9.32 20.88 -12.40
N HIS A 260 -10.48 21.53 -12.54
CA HIS A 260 -10.58 22.91 -13.04
C HIS A 260 -9.78 23.94 -12.21
N ARG A 261 -9.48 23.66 -10.92
CA ARG A 261 -8.61 24.51 -10.10
C ARG A 261 -7.16 24.42 -10.57
N THR A 262 -6.73 23.28 -11.09
CA THR A 262 -5.41 23.10 -11.71
C THR A 262 -5.30 23.92 -12.99
N VAL A 263 -6.34 23.89 -13.83
CA VAL A 263 -6.45 24.71 -15.04
C VAL A 263 -6.37 26.20 -14.68
N ARG A 264 -7.19 26.64 -13.70
CA ARG A 264 -7.13 28.02 -13.18
C ARG A 264 -5.72 28.38 -12.72
N ASN A 265 -5.09 27.54 -11.90
CA ASN A 265 -3.74 27.80 -11.39
C ASN A 265 -2.69 27.93 -12.51
N PHE A 266 -2.80 27.15 -13.59
CA PHE A 266 -1.88 27.25 -14.74
C PHE A 266 -2.07 28.54 -15.51
N ILE A 267 -3.32 28.93 -15.78
CA ILE A 267 -3.64 30.17 -16.50
C ILE A 267 -3.22 31.39 -15.66
N THR A 268 -3.54 31.40 -14.36
CA THR A 268 -3.22 32.53 -13.47
C THR A 268 -1.72 32.67 -13.19
N ALA A 269 -0.92 31.60 -13.32
CA ALA A 269 0.51 31.64 -13.03
C ALA A 269 1.33 32.44 -14.05
N GLY A 270 0.81 32.71 -15.27
CA GLY A 270 1.47 33.49 -16.32
C GLY A 270 2.71 32.84 -16.96
N ALA A 271 3.40 31.94 -16.24
CA ALA A 271 4.47 31.07 -16.70
C ALA A 271 4.29 29.67 -16.09
N PHE A 272 5.04 28.66 -16.58
CA PHE A 272 4.98 27.31 -16.03
C PHE A 272 5.25 27.34 -14.52
N PRO A 273 4.27 26.95 -13.66
CA PRO A 273 4.45 27.00 -12.22
C PRO A 273 5.36 25.84 -11.81
N GLU A 274 6.66 26.09 -11.86
CA GLU A 274 7.67 25.21 -11.31
C GLU A 274 7.32 24.97 -9.83
N ARG A 275 7.63 23.77 -9.29
CA ARG A 275 7.34 23.54 -7.86
C ARG A 275 8.07 24.60 -7.06
N ALA A 276 7.31 25.49 -6.42
CA ALA A 276 7.86 26.44 -5.49
C ALA A 276 8.80 25.69 -4.54
N PRO A 277 10.08 26.07 -4.45
CA PRO A 277 10.90 25.58 -3.37
C PRO A 277 10.21 26.06 -2.10
N ARG A 278 9.69 25.13 -1.30
CA ARG A 278 9.00 25.50 -0.06
C ARG A 278 9.93 26.42 0.72
N ALA A 279 9.46 27.64 1.02
CA ALA A 279 10.11 28.47 2.01
C ALA A 279 10.22 27.65 3.29
N ARG A 280 11.42 27.62 3.89
CA ARG A 280 11.58 26.97 5.20
C ARG A 280 10.73 27.76 6.19
N GLY A 281 9.70 27.13 6.74
CA GLY A 281 9.24 27.50 8.09
C GLY A 281 10.32 27.11 9.09
N PRO A 282 10.35 27.73 10.28
CA PRO A 282 11.34 27.42 11.30
C PRO A 282 11.30 25.92 11.62
N THR A 283 12.45 25.28 11.51
CA THR A 283 12.65 23.87 11.87
C THR A 283 13.29 23.78 13.26
N PRO A 284 13.06 22.70 14.01
CA PRO A 284 13.72 22.48 15.30
C PRO A 284 15.26 22.48 15.23
N LEU A 285 15.83 22.33 14.02
CA LEU A 285 17.28 22.38 13.77
C LEU A 285 17.81 23.82 13.70
N ASP A 286 16.95 24.82 13.53
CA ASP A 286 17.37 26.22 13.47
C ASP A 286 17.90 26.70 14.84
N ALA A 287 17.47 26.08 15.94
CA ALA A 287 18.03 26.29 17.28
C ALA A 287 19.50 25.85 17.41
N HIS A 288 20.01 25.06 16.45
CA HIS A 288 21.38 24.56 16.43
C HIS A 288 22.23 25.20 15.32
N LEU A 289 21.66 26.11 14.52
CA LEU A 289 22.42 26.93 13.59
C LEU A 289 23.01 28.12 14.34
N ARG A 290 24.23 27.96 14.89
CA ARG A 290 24.99 29.12 15.37
C ARG A 290 25.41 29.99 14.18
N PRO A 291 25.16 31.31 14.21
CA PRO A 291 25.76 32.22 13.24
C PRO A 291 27.24 32.43 13.60
N GLY A 292 28.13 31.95 12.75
CA GLY A 292 29.54 32.37 12.68
C GLY A 292 30.47 31.90 13.79
N ALA A 293 31.43 31.03 13.45
CA ALA A 293 32.84 31.14 13.84
C ALA A 293 33.62 29.97 13.24
N CYS A 294 34.48 30.27 12.27
CA CYS A 294 35.68 29.50 12.03
C CYS A 294 36.63 29.75 13.20
N SER A 295 37.10 28.68 13.85
CA SER A 295 38.46 28.61 14.39
C SER A 295 38.79 27.16 14.77
N ASP A 296 40.04 26.82 14.49
CA ASP A 296 40.69 25.53 14.65
C ASP A 296 40.63 24.96 16.07
N GLY A 297 40.78 23.64 16.19
CA GLY A 297 41.05 23.01 17.47
C GLY A 297 40.76 21.53 17.50
N SER A 298 41.79 20.74 17.22
CA SER A 298 41.88 19.28 17.38
C SER A 298 41.58 18.79 18.81
N SER A 299 41.41 17.47 18.91
CA SER A 299 41.58 16.55 20.06
C SER A 299 40.33 16.06 20.81
N ASP A 300 40.22 14.72 20.73
CA ASP A 300 39.72 13.71 21.69
C ASP A 300 38.29 13.84 22.26
N GLY A 301 37.38 12.88 22.11
CA GLY A 301 37.58 11.43 22.04
C GLY A 301 37.14 10.74 23.33
N GLY A 302 35.91 11.01 23.81
CA GLY A 302 35.35 10.40 25.02
C GLY A 302 33.92 9.90 24.79
N SER A 303 33.78 8.60 24.53
CA SER A 303 32.52 7.93 24.21
C SER A 303 31.78 7.48 25.48
N SER A 304 30.46 7.59 25.48
CA SER A 304 29.58 6.69 26.25
C SER A 304 28.20 6.54 25.56
N PRO A 305 27.57 5.35 25.62
CA PRO A 305 26.81 4.83 24.49
C PRO A 305 25.29 5.00 24.66
N SER A 306 24.64 5.66 23.70
CA SER A 306 23.18 5.60 23.57
C SER A 306 22.77 4.30 22.88
N ARG A 307 21.98 3.48 23.60
CA ARG A 307 21.44 2.19 23.16
C ARG A 307 20.63 2.36 21.86
N ASN A 308 21.15 1.78 20.79
CA ASN A 308 20.45 1.60 19.51
C ASN A 308 19.27 0.63 19.65
N LEU A 309 18.06 1.15 19.85
CA LEU A 309 16.82 0.38 19.65
C LEU A 309 16.51 0.35 18.14
N ARG A 310 16.96 -0.71 17.46
CA ARG A 310 16.59 -1.00 16.07
C ARG A 310 15.13 -1.48 16.01
N ALA A 311 14.20 -0.59 15.67
CA ALA A 311 12.87 -1.00 15.23
C ALA A 311 12.88 -1.35 13.72
N PRO A 312 12.36 -2.52 13.31
CA PRO A 312 12.34 -2.92 11.91
C PRO A 312 11.29 -2.15 11.08
N THR A 313 11.64 -1.85 9.83
CA THR A 313 10.86 -0.98 8.92
C THR A 313 9.59 -1.61 8.33
N THR A 314 8.54 -0.79 8.31
CA THR A 314 7.23 -0.91 7.66
C THR A 314 7.28 -1.29 6.16
N SER A 315 8.19 -0.69 5.38
CA SER A 315 8.15 -0.78 3.90
C SER A 315 8.43 -2.17 3.30
N ALA A 316 9.14 -3.05 4.01
CA ALA A 316 9.35 -4.44 3.59
C ALA A 316 8.11 -5.30 3.84
N SER A 317 7.31 -4.95 4.86
CA SER A 317 6.05 -5.62 5.20
C SER A 317 4.95 -5.30 4.18
N CYS A 318 4.84 -4.03 3.76
CA CYS A 318 3.83 -3.59 2.78
C CYS A 318 3.99 -4.25 1.40
N ARG A 319 5.23 -4.48 0.94
CA ARG A 319 5.50 -5.18 -0.34
C ARG A 319 5.20 -6.68 -0.29
N ARG A 320 5.38 -7.32 0.87
CA ARG A 320 5.04 -8.74 1.06
C ARG A 320 3.53 -8.95 1.19
N PHE A 321 2.83 -7.99 1.79
CA PHE A 321 1.38 -8.02 2.00
C PHE A 321 0.55 -8.02 0.71
N ALA A 322 0.99 -7.30 -0.34
CA ALA A 322 0.32 -7.27 -1.64
C ALA A 322 0.20 -8.66 -2.32
N ARG A 323 0.96 -9.66 -1.85
CA ARG A 323 1.04 -11.01 -2.46
C ARG A 323 0.44 -12.12 -1.57
N THR A 324 -0.20 -11.80 -0.44
CA THR A 324 -0.54 -12.83 0.57
C THR A 324 -1.82 -12.56 1.39
N ASN A 325 -2.78 -11.75 0.97
CA ASN A 325 -3.98 -11.55 1.81
C ASN A 325 -5.28 -11.18 1.06
N PRO A 326 -6.41 -11.86 1.36
CA PRO A 326 -7.70 -11.65 0.69
C PRO A 326 -8.59 -10.62 1.41
N TRP A 327 -8.09 -9.39 1.64
CA TRP A 327 -8.84 -8.33 2.35
C TRP A 327 -9.80 -7.51 1.48
N TRP A 328 -9.89 -7.82 0.19
CA TRP A 328 -10.90 -7.26 -0.74
C TRP A 328 -12.34 -7.37 -0.23
N ALA A 329 -12.63 -8.30 0.68
CA ALA A 329 -13.95 -8.53 1.25
C ALA A 329 -14.48 -7.39 2.15
N LYS A 330 -13.62 -6.66 2.88
CA LYS A 330 -14.08 -5.52 3.72
C LYS A 330 -14.40 -4.27 2.90
N PHE A 331 -13.76 -4.10 1.74
CA PHE A 331 -13.99 -2.95 0.86
C PHE A 331 -15.20 -3.12 -0.07
N ALA A 332 -15.63 -4.35 -0.35
CA ALA A 332 -16.83 -4.61 -1.15
C ALA A 332 -18.13 -4.25 -0.41
N ALA A 333 -18.13 -4.19 0.93
CA ALA A 333 -19.31 -3.89 1.73
C ALA A 333 -19.75 -2.41 1.68
N SER A 334 -18.92 -1.49 1.15
CA SER A 334 -19.27 -0.07 0.99
C SER A 334 -19.73 0.29 -0.42
N ARG A 335 -19.96 -0.70 -1.29
CA ARG A 335 -20.56 -0.51 -2.62
C ARG A 335 -21.91 -1.23 -2.66
N GLY A 336 -22.98 -0.54 -2.32
CA GLY A 336 -24.32 -1.09 -2.51
C GLY A 336 -25.44 -0.22 -1.97
N SER A 337 -25.93 0.69 -2.81
CA SER A 337 -27.35 1.03 -2.90
C SER A 337 -27.57 2.06 -4.02
N PHE A 338 -27.91 1.62 -5.22
CA PHE A 338 -28.84 2.30 -6.12
C PHE A 338 -29.28 1.35 -7.25
N SER A 339 -30.60 1.11 -7.29
CA SER A 339 -31.50 0.66 -8.39
C SER A 339 -31.07 -0.54 -9.28
N ASP A 340 -31.90 -1.52 -9.62
CA ASP A 340 -33.29 -1.44 -10.07
C ASP A 340 -34.08 -2.76 -9.96
N SER A 341 -35.38 -2.56 -9.71
CA SER A 341 -36.59 -3.29 -10.13
C SER A 341 -36.69 -4.83 -10.17
N CYS A 342 -37.77 -5.27 -9.51
CA CYS A 342 -38.45 -6.54 -9.64
C CYS A 342 -38.96 -6.82 -11.06
N THR A 343 -38.69 -8.01 -11.58
CA THR A 343 -39.65 -8.86 -12.30
C THR A 343 -39.24 -10.32 -12.08
N GLY A 344 -40.18 -11.16 -11.68
CA GLY A 344 -39.95 -12.58 -11.46
C GLY A 344 -40.29 -13.41 -12.69
N GLU A 345 -39.56 -14.50 -12.92
CA GLU A 345 -40.13 -15.75 -13.44
C GLU A 345 -39.19 -16.96 -13.22
N VAL A 346 -39.76 -18.15 -13.36
CA VAL A 346 -39.41 -19.41 -12.72
C VAL A 346 -38.74 -20.39 -13.69
N ARG A 347 -37.70 -21.09 -13.17
CA ARG A 347 -37.13 -22.42 -13.55
C ARG A 347 -36.49 -22.63 -14.95
N GLY A 348 -35.29 -23.20 -14.88
CA GLY A 348 -34.67 -24.04 -15.91
C GLY A 348 -33.23 -24.38 -15.54
N SER A 349 -32.99 -25.58 -15.00
CA SER A 349 -31.64 -26.06 -14.67
C SER A 349 -31.05 -26.78 -15.88
N SER A 350 -30.02 -26.21 -16.49
CA SER A 350 -29.04 -26.92 -17.32
C SER A 350 -27.64 -26.59 -16.81
N ILE A 351 -26.83 -27.63 -16.65
CA ILE A 351 -25.46 -27.57 -16.13
C ILE A 351 -24.54 -27.65 -17.34
N ASP A 352 -23.79 -26.57 -17.61
CA ASP A 352 -22.65 -26.59 -18.53
C ASP A 352 -21.43 -25.87 -17.93
N GLY A 353 -20.26 -26.52 -18.04
CA GLY A 353 -18.92 -25.90 -18.23
C GLY A 353 -18.00 -25.62 -17.05
#